data_AF-A0A4P6YRX7-F1
#
_entry.id   AF-A0A4P6YRX7-F1
#
_cell.length_a   1.000
_cell.length_b   1.000
_cell.length_c   1.000
_cell.angle_alpha   90.00
_cell.angle_beta   90.00
_cell.angle_gamma   90.00
#
_symmetry.space_group_name_H-M   'P 1'
#
loop_
_entity.id
_entity.type
_entity.pdbx_description
1 polymer ?
#
loop_
_entity_poly.entity_id
_entity_poly.type
_entity_poly.pdbx_seq_one_letter_code
_entity_poly.pdbx_strand_id
1 'polypeptide(L)'
;MVNKVKELRKEKGLTLKELSDGINMPVPTLSKYENGDREPKLETWQELADYFEVSVSYIMGISDESVPQTERAEQDDKTSDTLASLVSMAKETNADVEMSFEIPAGFKVTINVMKVEDMENGKENN
;
A
#
# COMPACT_ATOMS: atom_id res chain seq x y z
N MET A 1 18.40 18.62 5.72
CA MET A 1 18.04 17.20 5.47
C MET A 1 18.34 16.91 4.01
N VAL A 2 19.00 15.80 3.69
CA VAL A 2 19.34 15.45 2.30
C VAL A 2 18.17 14.65 1.74
N ASN A 3 17.45 15.20 0.77
CA ASN A 3 16.38 14.49 0.05
C ASN A 3 16.93 13.82 -1.23
N LYS A 4 16.17 12.90 -1.81
CA LYS A 4 16.57 12.12 -2.98
C LYS A 4 16.09 12.68 -4.33
N VAL A 5 15.46 13.86 -4.34
CA VAL A 5 14.86 14.45 -5.57
C VAL A 5 15.89 14.61 -6.68
N LYS A 6 17.06 15.15 -6.34
CA LYS A 6 18.16 15.36 -7.29
C LYS A 6 18.75 14.06 -7.83
N GLU A 7 18.80 13.02 -6.99
CA GLU A 7 19.30 11.71 -7.36
C GLU A 7 18.34 11.03 -8.34
N LEU A 8 17.06 10.95 -7.97
CA LEU A 8 15.99 10.38 -8.78
C LEU A 8 15.85 11.08 -10.14
N ARG A 9 15.96 12.42 -10.16
CA ARG A 9 15.93 13.18 -11.42
C ARG A 9 17.09 12.78 -12.34
N LYS A 10 18.30 12.65 -11.79
CA LYS A 10 19.49 12.27 -12.55
C LYS A 10 19.43 10.82 -13.02
N GLU A 11 18.88 9.93 -12.22
CA GLU A 11 18.67 8.51 -12.55
C GLU A 11 17.72 8.37 -13.75
N LYS A 12 16.62 9.16 -13.77
CA LYS A 12 15.72 9.25 -14.94
C LYS A 12 16.30 10.05 -16.13
N GLY A 13 17.52 10.59 -16.01
CA GLY A 13 18.15 11.36 -17.09
C GLY A 13 17.52 12.73 -17.36
N LEU A 14 16.76 13.27 -16.42
CA LEU A 14 15.96 14.48 -16.62
C LEU A 14 16.76 15.75 -16.27
N THR A 15 16.56 16.79 -17.07
CA THR A 15 16.92 18.17 -16.72
C THR A 15 15.96 18.73 -15.67
N LEU A 16 16.37 19.79 -14.97
CA LEU A 16 15.49 20.46 -13.99
C LEU A 16 14.22 21.03 -14.66
N LYS A 17 14.34 21.42 -15.93
CA LYS A 17 13.23 21.94 -16.73
C LYS A 17 12.23 20.84 -17.08
N GLU A 18 12.70 19.67 -17.52
CA GLU A 18 11.82 18.55 -17.84
C GLU A 18 11.07 18.02 -16.62
N LEU A 19 11.72 17.98 -15.45
CA LEU A 19 11.02 17.68 -14.20
C LEU A 19 9.97 18.75 -13.90
N SER A 20 10.35 20.04 -13.96
CA SER A 20 9.44 21.19 -13.80
C SER A 20 8.19 21.08 -14.66
N ASP A 21 8.38 20.77 -15.95
CA ASP A 21 7.29 20.62 -16.90
C ASP A 21 6.43 19.37 -16.59
N GLY A 22 7.05 18.28 -16.13
CA GLY A 22 6.37 17.03 -15.78
C GLY A 22 5.47 17.10 -14.53
N ILE A 23 5.83 17.92 -13.54
CA ILE A 23 5.04 18.12 -12.31
C ILE A 23 4.39 19.51 -12.23
N ASN A 24 4.40 20.26 -13.33
CA ASN A 24 3.85 21.62 -13.42
C ASN A 24 4.34 22.56 -12.29
N MET A 25 5.63 22.53 -12.00
CA MET A 25 6.24 23.30 -10.92
C MET A 25 7.37 24.20 -11.41
N PRO A 26 7.43 25.49 -11.01
CA PRO A 26 8.50 26.37 -11.49
C PRO A 26 9.91 25.85 -11.15
N VAL A 27 10.79 25.84 -12.16
CA VAL A 27 12.23 25.50 -12.04
C VAL A 27 12.91 26.13 -10.81
N PRO A 28 12.73 27.42 -10.48
CA PRO A 28 13.37 28.01 -9.30
C PRO A 28 12.90 27.42 -7.98
N THR A 29 11.65 26.95 -7.93
CA THR A 29 11.07 26.28 -6.75
C THR A 29 11.68 24.90 -6.59
N LEU A 30 11.74 24.11 -7.67
CA LEU A 30 12.36 22.78 -7.65
C LEU A 30 13.85 22.84 -7.30
N SER A 31 14.58 23.82 -7.81
CA SER A 31 15.99 24.02 -7.46
C SER A 31 16.19 24.19 -5.95
N LYS A 32 15.34 24.99 -5.30
CA LYS A 32 15.38 25.19 -3.84
C LYS A 32 15.06 23.91 -3.08
N TYR A 33 14.15 23.09 -3.59
CA TYR A 33 13.83 21.79 -2.99
C TYR A 33 15.00 20.81 -3.12
N GLU A 34 15.60 20.67 -4.31
CA GLU A 34 16.75 19.78 -4.53
C GLU A 34 17.98 20.16 -3.69
N ASN A 35 18.20 21.45 -3.45
CA ASN A 35 19.34 21.91 -2.66
C ASN A 35 19.05 21.93 -1.15
N GLY A 36 17.79 21.70 -0.74
CA GLY A 36 17.37 21.78 0.66
C GLY A 36 17.26 23.21 1.19
N ASP A 37 17.30 24.23 0.32
CA ASP A 37 17.09 25.63 0.67
C ASP A 37 15.65 25.90 1.13
N ARG A 38 14.71 25.05 0.69
CA ARG A 38 13.31 25.08 1.07
C ARG A 38 12.79 23.65 1.23
N GLU A 39 11.96 23.45 2.23
CA GLU A 39 11.24 22.19 2.42
C GLU A 39 9.88 22.23 1.68
N PRO A 40 9.58 21.23 0.83
CA PRO A 40 8.26 21.04 0.26
C PRO A 40 7.19 20.78 1.33
N LYS A 41 5.93 21.10 1.01
CA LYS A 41 4.79 20.63 1.81
C LYS A 41 4.49 19.16 1.49
N LEU A 42 3.73 18.51 2.36
CA LEU A 42 3.33 17.11 2.18
C LEU A 42 2.69 16.84 0.80
N GLU A 43 1.81 17.72 0.33
CA GLU A 43 1.18 17.62 -0.99
C GLU A 43 2.22 17.61 -2.12
N THR A 44 3.21 18.51 -2.08
CA THR A 44 4.31 18.51 -3.04
C THR A 44 5.20 17.27 -2.91
N TRP A 45 5.40 16.76 -1.69
CA TRP A 45 6.12 15.51 -1.50
C TRP A 45 5.39 14.33 -2.13
N GLN A 46 4.05 14.29 -2.06
CA GLN A 46 3.23 13.29 -2.73
C GLN A 46 3.35 13.41 -4.25
N GLU A 47 3.21 14.62 -4.82
CA GLU A 47 3.37 14.84 -6.27
C GLU A 47 4.73 14.36 -6.79
N LEU A 48 5.81 14.65 -6.05
CA LEU A 48 7.15 14.19 -6.40
C LEU A 48 7.28 12.67 -6.27
N ALA A 49 6.75 12.10 -5.18
CA ALA A 49 6.78 10.66 -4.93
C ALA A 49 6.03 9.89 -6.03
N ASP A 50 4.84 10.38 -6.42
CA ASP A 50 4.00 9.82 -7.47
C ASP A 50 4.70 9.91 -8.84
N TYR A 51 5.31 11.05 -9.17
CA TYR A 51 6.08 11.22 -10.42
C TYR A 51 7.27 10.26 -10.54
N PHE A 52 7.92 9.97 -9.41
CA PHE A 52 9.06 9.05 -9.37
C PHE A 52 8.65 7.61 -9.07
N GLU A 53 7.38 7.32 -8.82
CA GLU A 53 6.83 6.01 -8.46
C GLU A 53 7.52 5.40 -7.22
N VAL A 54 7.84 6.24 -6.24
CA VAL A 54 8.49 5.84 -4.98
C VAL A 54 7.65 6.28 -3.78
N SER A 55 7.92 5.77 -2.59
CA SER A 55 7.28 6.28 -1.38
C SER A 55 7.76 7.68 -0.99
N VAL A 56 6.86 8.44 -0.35
CA VAL A 56 7.17 9.75 0.25
C VAL A 56 8.34 9.65 1.25
N SER A 57 8.41 8.60 2.06
CA SER A 57 9.53 8.40 3.01
C SER A 57 10.88 8.21 2.30
N TYR A 58 10.89 7.54 1.15
CA TYR A 58 12.11 7.30 0.39
C TYR A 58 12.63 8.59 -0.25
N ILE A 59 11.76 9.34 -0.93
CA ILE A 59 12.15 10.58 -1.59
C ILE A 59 12.58 11.68 -0.61
N MET A 60 12.01 11.68 0.61
CA MET A 60 12.44 12.54 1.71
C MET A 60 13.78 12.14 2.32
N GLY A 61 14.30 10.94 2.02
CA GLY A 61 15.52 10.39 2.62
C GLY A 61 15.34 9.87 4.05
N ILE A 62 14.11 9.50 4.43
CA ILE A 62 13.79 8.92 5.74
C ILE A 62 13.96 7.39 5.72
N SER A 63 13.66 6.76 4.58
CA SER A 63 13.85 5.32 4.36
C SER A 63 14.85 5.05 3.24
N ASP A 64 15.62 3.98 3.38
CA ASP A 64 16.53 3.51 2.33
C ASP A 64 15.85 2.58 1.33
N GLU A 65 14.68 2.04 1.68
CA GLU A 65 13.89 1.16 0.81
C GLU A 65 13.03 1.99 -0.15
N SER A 66 13.25 1.80 -1.46
CA SER A 66 12.41 2.34 -2.52
C SER A 66 11.17 1.47 -2.71
N VAL A 67 10.28 1.44 -1.72
CA VAL A 67 8.98 0.78 -1.87
C VAL A 67 8.08 1.65 -2.76
N PRO A 68 7.54 1.12 -3.88
CA PRO A 68 6.59 1.86 -4.71
C PRO A 68 5.34 2.20 -3.91
N GLN A 69 4.80 3.41 -4.12
CA GLN A 69 3.58 3.85 -3.42
C GLN A 69 2.35 2.99 -3.79
N THR A 70 2.41 2.28 -4.91
CA THR A 70 1.36 1.41 -5.46
C THR A 70 1.05 0.19 -4.59
N GLU A 71 1.96 -0.25 -3.72
CA GLU A 71 1.69 -1.39 -2.82
C GLU A 71 0.78 -1.03 -1.63
N ARG A 72 0.44 0.26 -1.45
CA ARG A 72 -0.49 0.73 -0.41
C ARG A 72 -1.90 1.05 -0.92
N ALA A 73 -2.15 1.00 -2.22
CA ALA A 73 -3.43 1.38 -2.83
C ALA A 73 -4.17 0.17 -3.45
N GLU A 74 -4.33 -0.92 -2.69
CA GLU A 74 -5.39 -1.92 -2.93
C GLU A 74 -6.00 -2.42 -1.60
N GLN A 75 -6.22 -1.50 -0.66
CA GLN A 75 -7.07 -1.74 0.51
C GLN A 75 -8.32 -0.85 0.47
N ASP A 76 -8.87 -0.60 -0.71
CA ASP A 76 -10.23 -0.10 -0.86
C ASP A 76 -10.92 -0.95 -1.96
N ASP A 77 -12.04 -1.59 -1.57
CA ASP A 77 -13.05 -2.32 -2.37
C ASP A 77 -12.85 -3.76 -2.90
N LYS A 78 -11.66 -4.30 -3.23
CA LYS A 78 -11.60 -5.65 -3.87
C LYS A 78 -11.38 -6.85 -2.94
N THR A 79 -11.00 -6.62 -1.69
CA THR A 79 -10.77 -7.71 -0.72
C THR A 79 -12.10 -8.32 -0.25
N SER A 80 -13.19 -7.55 -0.27
CA SER A 80 -14.52 -8.02 0.09
C SER A 80 -15.05 -9.06 -0.91
N ASP A 81 -14.87 -8.83 -2.21
CA ASP A 81 -15.41 -9.72 -3.25
C ASP A 81 -14.67 -11.06 -3.32
N THR A 82 -13.36 -11.06 -3.12
CA THR A 82 -12.55 -12.28 -3.09
C THR A 82 -12.81 -13.10 -1.83
N LEU A 83 -12.90 -12.47 -0.66
CA LEU A 83 -13.29 -13.16 0.59
C LEU A 83 -14.74 -13.63 0.56
N ALA A 84 -15.67 -12.82 0.02
CA ALA A 84 -17.07 -13.20 -0.11
C ALA A 84 -17.25 -14.38 -1.08
N SER A 85 -16.49 -14.42 -2.17
CA SER A 85 -16.52 -15.53 -3.13
C SER A 85 -15.97 -16.82 -2.53
N LEU A 86 -14.88 -16.76 -1.76
CA LEU A 86 -14.36 -17.92 -1.01
C LEU A 86 -15.35 -18.41 0.05
N VAL A 87 -16.02 -17.49 0.76
CA VAL A 87 -17.06 -17.84 1.74
C VAL A 87 -18.30 -18.45 1.08
N SER A 88 -18.72 -17.97 -0.10
CA SER A 88 -19.85 -18.57 -0.83
C SER A 88 -19.52 -19.98 -1.33
N MET A 89 -18.28 -20.21 -1.81
CA MET A 89 -17.84 -21.56 -2.20
C MET A 89 -17.81 -22.51 -1.00
N ALA A 90 -17.37 -22.03 0.17
CA ALA A 90 -17.39 -22.82 1.40
C ALA A 90 -18.81 -23.11 1.91
N LYS A 91 -19.79 -22.23 1.66
CA LYS A 91 -21.21 -22.45 2.00
C LYS A 91 -21.90 -23.49 1.14
N GLU A 92 -21.48 -23.67 -0.11
CA GLU A 92 -22.06 -24.68 -1.02
C GLU A 92 -21.56 -26.09 -0.73
N THR A 93 -20.38 -26.22 -0.13
CA THR A 93 -19.93 -27.48 0.44
C THR A 93 -20.48 -27.60 1.85
N ASN A 94 -21.52 -28.41 2.07
CA ASN A 94 -21.99 -28.78 3.41
C ASN A 94 -20.92 -29.61 4.14
N ALA A 95 -19.75 -29.02 4.41
CA ALA A 95 -18.51 -29.63 4.86
C ALA A 95 -17.89 -28.72 5.93
N ASP A 96 -17.31 -29.33 6.96
CA ASP A 96 -16.51 -28.57 7.93
C ASP A 96 -15.22 -28.14 7.25
N VAL A 97 -14.95 -26.83 7.25
CA VAL A 97 -13.77 -26.25 6.61
C VAL A 97 -12.81 -25.80 7.69
N GLU A 98 -11.65 -26.43 7.75
CA GLU A 98 -10.51 -25.99 8.56
C GLU A 98 -9.49 -25.31 7.65
N MET A 99 -9.11 -24.08 8.01
CA MET A 99 -8.15 -23.27 7.26
C MET A 99 -7.05 -22.81 8.19
N SER A 100 -5.79 -23.15 7.90
CA SER A 100 -4.63 -22.78 8.70
C SER A 100 -3.65 -21.94 7.89
N PHE A 101 -3.18 -20.82 8.42
CA PHE A 101 -2.16 -19.98 7.79
C PHE A 101 -1.15 -19.44 8.80
N GLU A 102 0.06 -19.16 8.32
CA GLU A 102 1.19 -18.67 9.12
C GLU A 102 1.41 -17.18 8.80
N ILE A 103 1.36 -16.32 9.80
CA ILE A 103 1.55 -14.87 9.63
C ILE A 103 3.02 -14.48 9.84
N PRO A 104 3.50 -13.33 9.31
CA PRO A 104 4.92 -12.94 9.32
C PRO A 104 5.60 -12.90 10.71
N ALA A 105 4.81 -12.81 11.78
CA ALA A 105 5.30 -12.90 13.15
C ALA A 105 5.54 -14.34 13.66
N GLY A 106 5.41 -15.36 12.80
CA GLY A 106 5.60 -16.77 13.14
C GLY A 106 4.44 -17.39 13.91
N PHE A 107 3.27 -16.75 13.92
CA PHE A 107 2.06 -17.29 14.55
C PHE A 107 1.26 -18.08 13.54
N LYS A 108 0.72 -19.22 13.99
CA LYS A 108 -0.25 -20.00 13.23
C LYS A 108 -1.66 -19.61 13.65
N VAL A 109 -2.49 -19.25 12.67
CA VAL A 109 -3.90 -18.95 12.84
C VAL A 109 -4.70 -20.06 12.16
N THR A 110 -5.65 -20.64 12.91
CA THR A 110 -6.56 -21.69 12.42
C THR A 110 -7.99 -21.18 12.52
N ILE A 111 -8.74 -21.27 11.42
CA ILE A 111 -10.15 -20.90 11.33
C ILE A 111 -10.96 -22.16 11.06
N ASN A 112 -11.94 -22.43 11.91
CA ASN A 112 -12.89 -23.54 11.76
C ASN A 112 -14.26 -22.98 11.37
N VAL A 113 -14.75 -23.36 10.20
CA VAL A 113 -16.11 -23.05 9.74
C VAL A 113 -16.92 -24.34 9.83
N MET A 114 -17.81 -24.40 10.82
CA MET A 114 -18.72 -25.52 11.05
C MET A 114 -19.98 -25.36 10.19
N LYS A 115 -20.60 -26.48 9.80
CA LYS A 115 -21.88 -26.47 9.08
C LYS A 115 -22.97 -25.78 9.90
N VAL A 116 -23.85 -25.07 9.19
CA VAL A 116 -24.96 -24.30 9.80
C VAL A 116 -26.00 -25.21 10.46
N GLU A 117 -26.13 -26.47 10.01
CA GLU A 117 -27.07 -27.47 10.56
C GLU A 117 -26.80 -27.86 12.02
N ASP A 118 -25.61 -27.56 12.56
CA ASP A 118 -25.25 -27.83 13.95
C ASP A 118 -25.62 -26.69 14.93
N MET A 119 -26.19 -25.57 14.46
CA MET A 119 -26.60 -24.45 15.33
C MET A 119 -28.04 -24.54 15.87
N GLU A 120 -28.94 -25.34 15.29
CA GLU A 120 -30.35 -25.37 15.74
C GLU A 120 -30.64 -26.36 16.89
N ASN A 121 -29.75 -27.29 17.22
CA ASN A 121 -30.00 -28.25 18.31
C ASN A 121 -29.60 -27.76 19.72
N GLY A 122 -29.30 -26.46 19.89
CA GLY A 122 -29.00 -25.87 21.20
C GLY A 122 -30.19 -25.26 21.95
N LYS A 123 -31.41 -25.31 21.38
CA LYS A 123 -32.63 -24.78 22.01
C LYS A 123 -33.73 -25.82 22.07
N GLU A 124 -33.47 -26.96 22.68
CA GLU A 124 -34.56 -27.76 23.24
C GLU A 124 -34.17 -28.31 24.61
N ASN A 125 -35.08 -28.09 25.56
CA ASN A 125 -35.29 -28.81 26.81
C ASN A 125 -34.75 -28.17 28.11
N ASN A 126 -35.67 -27.37 28.69
CA ASN A 126 -36.10 -27.33 30.09
C ASN A 126 -35.18 -26.66 31.13
#